data_AF-A0A1C3XGA2-F1
#
_entry.id   AF-A0A1C3XGA2-F1
#
_cell.length_a   1.000
_cell.length_b   1.000
_cell.length_c   1.000
_cell.angle_alpha   90.00
_cell.angle_beta   90.00
_cell.angle_gamma   90.00
#
_symmetry.space_group_name_H-M   'P 1'
#
loop_
_entity.id
_entity.type
_entity.pdbx_description
1 polymer ?
#
loop_
_entity_poly.entity_id
_entity_poly.type
_entity_poly.pdbx_seq_one_letter_code
_entity_poly.pdbx_strand_id
1 'polypeptide(L)'
;MALFNTQPIEARHRPSLGIGPMSKNTVEACGSIARHHGIPLMLIASRRQIEKDDLGGGYVENWTTQALSEHVGKKFPPNSLLICRDHGGPWQHPSERDYSDERAMKSCLESFKEDIRAGFDLLHIDTSLERAGVAPIDKAVTRLVELYAECHDFARSLGRLVRFEVGFEDQGIDPDCPSDFKDRLQDILKRLIDLRLPLPTFVVAQTGTKVVELENVGAIMAAPREVRHSVEQLANICRERGSALKAHNADYLPAGHISVLKRSGVSAINIAPECGVAETRAFVCILKELNLGVQLEKFLELAFESLAWEKWMKPNSEASDIDRAIIAGHYVFGTERYQAIKNVADSACYKQGKSLDELLQSAVERSIERYVLAFAA
;
A
#
# COMPACT_ATOMS: atom_id res chain seq x y z
N MET A 1 -23.15 -30.29 -6.41
CA MET A 1 -22.46 -29.74 -5.22
C MET A 1 -21.02 -30.26 -5.19
N ALA A 2 -20.14 -29.68 -6.02
CA ALA A 2 -18.71 -29.90 -5.89
C ALA A 2 -18.19 -28.82 -4.94
N LEU A 3 -17.73 -29.23 -3.76
CA LEU A 3 -17.06 -28.37 -2.80
C LEU A 3 -15.82 -27.77 -3.48
N PHE A 4 -15.82 -26.45 -3.67
CA PHE A 4 -14.63 -25.71 -4.04
C PHE A 4 -13.59 -25.97 -2.95
N ASN A 5 -12.52 -26.67 -3.30
CA ASN A 5 -11.40 -26.91 -2.41
C ASN A 5 -10.53 -25.64 -2.38
N THR A 6 -11.08 -24.54 -1.86
CA THR A 6 -10.28 -23.44 -1.35
C THR A 6 -9.84 -23.88 0.03
N GLN A 7 -8.68 -24.54 0.14
CA GLN A 7 -8.08 -24.71 1.46
C GLN A 7 -7.97 -23.31 2.07
N PRO A 8 -8.65 -23.03 3.19
CA PRO A 8 -8.44 -21.80 3.91
C PRO A 8 -6.96 -21.84 4.30
N ILE A 9 -6.17 -20.86 3.87
CA ILE A 9 -4.92 -20.56 4.58
C ILE A 9 -5.38 -20.37 6.02
N GLU A 10 -4.97 -21.27 6.92
CA GLU A 10 -5.33 -21.19 8.33
C GLU A 10 -5.10 -19.76 8.80
N ALA A 11 -6.00 -19.21 9.61
CA ALA A 11 -5.95 -17.81 10.05
C ALA A 11 -4.58 -17.40 10.66
N ARG A 12 -3.76 -18.37 11.08
CA ARG A 12 -2.39 -18.20 11.60
C ARG A 12 -1.32 -17.88 10.54
N HIS A 13 -1.59 -18.06 9.25
CA HIS A 13 -0.60 -17.85 8.18
C HIS A 13 -0.98 -16.75 7.17
N ARG A 14 -2.06 -16.00 7.41
CA ARG A 14 -2.42 -14.87 6.57
C ARG A 14 -1.58 -13.64 6.97
N PRO A 15 -0.82 -13.02 6.05
CA PRO A 15 -0.10 -11.79 6.36
C PRO A 15 -1.09 -10.71 6.80
N SER A 16 -0.78 -10.04 7.91
CA SER A 16 -1.67 -9.06 8.54
C SER A 16 -1.20 -7.62 8.39
N LEU A 17 -0.06 -7.39 7.75
CA LEU A 17 0.52 -6.07 7.57
C LEU A 17 0.96 -5.89 6.11
N GLY A 18 0.37 -4.92 5.45
CA GLY A 18 0.80 -4.39 4.15
C GLY A 18 1.65 -3.15 4.34
N ILE A 19 2.81 -3.12 3.70
CA ILE A 19 3.75 -2.01 3.72
C ILE A 19 3.99 -1.52 2.28
N GLY A 20 3.76 -0.23 2.04
CA GLY A 20 4.10 0.40 0.77
C GLY A 20 5.62 0.37 0.56
N PRO A 21 6.15 -0.07 -0.60
CA PRO A 21 7.58 -0.10 -0.85
C PRO A 21 8.09 1.32 -1.11
N MET A 22 8.22 2.15 -0.08
CA MET A 22 8.53 3.58 -0.25
C MET A 22 9.95 3.85 -0.76
N SER A 23 10.84 2.86 -0.65
CA SER A 23 12.26 2.90 -1.02
C SER A 23 12.84 1.48 -1.00
N LYS A 24 14.08 1.33 -1.48
CA LYS A 24 14.85 0.08 -1.28
C LYS A 24 15.00 -0.25 0.20
N ASN A 25 15.28 0.74 1.04
CA ASN A 25 15.45 0.55 2.48
C ASN A 25 14.15 0.07 3.15
N THR A 26 12.99 0.48 2.65
CA THR A 26 11.69 -0.04 3.09
C THR A 26 11.52 -1.52 2.75
N VAL A 27 11.90 -1.94 1.54
CA VAL A 27 11.84 -3.35 1.13
C VAL A 27 12.81 -4.22 1.94
N GLU A 28 14.04 -3.75 2.15
CA GLU A 28 15.03 -4.47 2.97
C GLU A 28 14.59 -4.55 4.45
N ALA A 29 14.02 -3.48 5.01
CA ALA A 29 13.44 -3.47 6.35
C ALA A 29 12.31 -4.51 6.50
N CYS A 30 11.41 -4.60 5.52
CA CYS A 30 10.35 -5.62 5.53
C CYS A 30 10.94 -7.03 5.55
N GLY A 31 11.95 -7.32 4.71
CA GLY A 31 12.58 -8.64 4.66
C GLY A 31 13.34 -9.00 5.94
N SER A 32 13.97 -8.00 6.57
CA SER A 32 14.63 -8.13 7.88
C SER A 32 13.62 -8.47 8.98
N ILE A 33 12.52 -7.71 9.08
CA ILE A 33 11.44 -7.92 10.05
C ILE A 33 10.77 -9.28 9.84
N ALA A 34 10.45 -9.64 8.60
CA ALA A 34 9.82 -10.93 8.27
C ALA A 34 10.70 -12.10 8.75
N ARG A 35 12.03 -11.99 8.58
CA ARG A 35 13.00 -12.96 9.06
C ARG A 35 13.10 -12.99 10.59
N HIS A 36 13.22 -11.82 11.22
CA HIS A 36 13.36 -11.70 12.67
C HIS A 36 12.15 -12.31 13.39
N HIS A 37 10.94 -11.91 12.98
CA HIS A 37 9.71 -12.33 13.64
C HIS A 37 9.15 -13.67 13.12
N GLY A 38 9.70 -14.21 12.01
CA GLY A 38 9.20 -15.43 11.40
C GLY A 38 7.77 -15.30 10.87
N ILE A 39 7.39 -14.11 10.40
CA ILE A 39 6.05 -13.81 9.89
C ILE A 39 6.13 -13.32 8.45
N PRO A 40 5.16 -13.70 7.59
CA PRO A 40 5.08 -13.13 6.25
C PRO A 40 4.51 -11.70 6.29
N LEU A 41 5.04 -10.81 5.46
CA LEU A 41 4.53 -9.45 5.26
C LEU A 41 4.06 -9.26 3.82
N MET A 42 3.21 -8.27 3.58
CA MET A 42 2.82 -7.85 2.22
C MET A 42 3.56 -6.58 1.83
N LEU A 43 4.17 -6.57 0.65
CA LEU A 43 4.65 -5.36 -0.03
C LEU A 43 3.55 -4.88 -0.98
N ILE A 44 2.88 -3.79 -0.63
CA ILE A 44 1.69 -3.27 -1.34
C ILE A 44 2.08 -2.13 -2.28
N ALA A 45 2.50 -2.47 -3.49
CA ALA A 45 2.92 -1.48 -4.47
C ALA A 45 1.72 -0.88 -5.19
N SER A 46 1.49 0.44 -5.05
CA SER A 46 0.53 1.15 -5.90
C SER A 46 1.08 1.37 -7.31
N ARG A 47 0.20 1.62 -8.28
CA ARG A 47 0.60 1.92 -9.67
C ARG A 47 1.47 3.17 -9.80
N ARG A 48 1.48 4.06 -8.81
CA ARG A 48 2.37 5.23 -8.77
C ARG A 48 3.79 4.86 -8.31
N GLN A 49 3.89 3.90 -7.40
CA GLN A 49 5.15 3.49 -6.78
C GLN A 49 5.97 2.62 -7.73
N ILE A 50 5.34 1.57 -8.25
CA ILE A 50 5.98 0.53 -9.08
C ILE A 50 5.01 0.19 -10.20
N GLU A 51 5.47 0.21 -11.44
CA GLU A 51 4.65 -0.02 -12.61
C GLU A 51 5.47 -0.70 -13.72
N LYS A 52 4.80 -1.22 -14.76
CA LYS A 52 5.49 -1.74 -15.94
C LYS A 52 6.34 -0.66 -16.65
N ASP A 53 7.39 -1.11 -17.30
CA ASP A 53 8.41 -0.25 -17.93
C ASP A 53 7.79 0.76 -18.93
N ASP A 54 6.92 0.29 -19.84
CA ASP A 54 6.29 1.17 -20.84
C ASP A 54 5.39 2.28 -20.24
N LEU A 55 5.03 2.18 -18.96
CA LEU A 55 4.28 3.20 -18.22
C LEU A 55 5.17 4.06 -17.30
N GLY A 56 6.49 3.85 -17.34
CA GLY A 56 7.49 4.68 -16.67
C GLY A 56 8.04 4.12 -15.36
N GLY A 57 7.74 2.86 -15.01
CA GLY A 57 8.32 2.20 -13.83
C GLY A 57 7.79 2.66 -12.46
N GLY A 58 7.30 3.89 -12.33
CA GLY A 58 6.91 4.48 -11.04
C GLY A 58 8.06 5.24 -10.38
N TYR A 59 7.81 5.84 -9.21
CA TYR A 59 8.78 6.75 -8.57
C TYR A 59 9.78 6.05 -7.62
N VAL A 60 9.53 4.80 -7.22
CA VAL A 60 10.33 4.11 -6.21
C VAL A 60 11.53 3.45 -6.87
N GLU A 61 12.74 3.92 -6.54
CA GLU A 61 14.02 3.31 -6.97
C GLU A 61 14.17 3.15 -8.50
N ASN A 62 13.31 3.80 -9.30
CA ASN A 62 13.12 3.54 -10.73
C ASN A 62 12.91 2.04 -11.03
N TRP A 63 12.33 1.30 -10.07
CA TRP A 63 12.06 -0.12 -10.22
C TRP A 63 10.79 -0.35 -11.02
N THR A 64 10.90 -1.16 -12.07
CA THR A 64 9.73 -1.72 -12.73
C THR A 64 9.10 -2.83 -11.88
N THR A 65 7.87 -3.23 -12.21
CA THR A 65 7.22 -4.42 -11.66
C THR A 65 8.15 -5.65 -11.65
N GLN A 66 8.87 -5.90 -12.75
CA GLN A 66 9.82 -7.00 -12.84
C GLN A 66 11.04 -6.78 -11.91
N ALA A 67 11.61 -5.57 -11.88
CA ALA A 67 12.78 -5.27 -11.07
C ALA A 67 12.51 -5.47 -9.56
N LEU A 68 11.35 -5.03 -9.07
CA LEU A 68 10.94 -5.27 -7.68
C LEU A 68 10.85 -6.77 -7.38
N SER A 69 10.17 -7.53 -8.24
CA SER A 69 9.99 -8.96 -8.05
C SER A 69 11.31 -9.72 -8.04
N GLU A 70 12.21 -9.40 -8.98
CA GLU A 70 13.54 -9.98 -9.02
C GLU A 70 14.38 -9.63 -7.79
N HIS A 71 14.31 -8.38 -7.32
CA HIS A 71 15.01 -7.94 -6.12
C HIS A 71 14.57 -8.76 -4.91
N VAL A 72 13.26 -8.88 -4.69
CA VAL A 72 12.68 -9.65 -3.58
C VAL A 72 13.05 -11.14 -3.69
N GLY A 73 12.87 -11.74 -4.87
CA GLY A 73 13.13 -13.17 -5.09
C GLY A 73 14.61 -13.56 -4.98
N LYS A 74 15.54 -12.64 -5.25
CA LYS A 74 16.98 -12.86 -5.07
C LYS A 74 17.42 -12.72 -3.60
N LYS A 75 16.75 -11.85 -2.83
CA LYS A 75 17.20 -11.43 -1.49
C LYS A 75 16.57 -12.19 -0.34
N PHE A 76 15.29 -12.59 -0.48
CA PHE A 76 14.51 -13.10 0.65
C PHE A 76 13.97 -14.50 0.37
N PRO A 77 13.78 -15.33 1.42
CA PRO A 77 13.17 -16.64 1.26
C PRO A 77 11.78 -16.56 0.61
N PRO A 78 11.37 -17.58 -0.17
CA PRO A 78 10.01 -17.63 -0.72
C PRO A 78 8.95 -17.47 0.38
N ASN A 79 7.88 -16.75 0.07
CA ASN A 79 6.76 -16.45 0.97
C ASN A 79 7.08 -15.57 2.20
N SER A 80 8.30 -15.04 2.36
CA SER A 80 8.56 -14.09 3.46
C SER A 80 7.93 -12.72 3.18
N LEU A 81 7.99 -12.28 1.91
CA LEU A 81 7.38 -11.06 1.44
C LEU A 81 6.46 -11.42 0.27
N LEU A 82 5.16 -11.22 0.46
CA LEU A 82 4.18 -11.34 -0.61
C LEU A 82 4.14 -10.03 -1.37
N ILE A 83 4.30 -10.08 -2.69
CA ILE A 83 4.28 -8.88 -3.53
C ILE A 83 2.85 -8.65 -4.00
N CYS A 84 2.30 -7.49 -3.67
CA CYS A 84 0.90 -7.17 -3.88
C CYS A 84 0.77 -5.90 -4.72
N ARG A 85 -0.24 -5.85 -5.59
CA ARG A 85 -0.68 -4.63 -6.24
C ARG A 85 -1.71 -3.94 -5.35
N ASP A 86 -1.49 -2.67 -5.04
CA ASP A 86 -2.45 -1.83 -4.35
C ASP A 86 -3.12 -0.84 -5.31
N HIS A 87 -4.42 -0.59 -5.12
CA HIS A 87 -5.23 0.30 -5.95
C HIS A 87 -4.92 0.15 -7.46
N GLY A 88 -5.08 -1.07 -7.99
CA GLY A 88 -4.59 -1.42 -9.33
C GLY A 88 -5.50 -1.05 -10.50
N GLY A 89 -6.69 -0.50 -10.24
CA GLY A 89 -7.66 -0.27 -11.31
C GLY A 89 -7.35 0.92 -12.24
N PRO A 90 -8.30 1.24 -13.15
CA PRO A 90 -8.14 2.31 -14.11
C PRO A 90 -8.16 3.70 -13.43
N TRP A 91 -7.47 4.67 -14.05
CA TRP A 91 -7.23 6.04 -13.53
C TRP A 91 -6.39 6.12 -12.24
N GLN A 92 -5.88 5.00 -11.73
CA GLN A 92 -4.97 4.99 -10.59
C GLN A 92 -3.53 5.39 -10.98
N HIS A 93 -3.16 5.21 -12.25
CA HIS A 93 -1.89 5.67 -12.79
C HIS A 93 -1.98 7.13 -13.30
N PRO A 94 -0.99 8.01 -13.03
CA PRO A 94 -1.06 9.42 -13.41
C PRO A 94 -1.24 9.67 -14.92
N SER A 95 -0.69 8.81 -15.79
CA SER A 95 -0.81 8.96 -17.25
C SER A 95 -2.23 8.73 -17.78
N GLU A 96 -3.12 8.14 -16.98
CA GLU A 96 -4.47 7.76 -17.39
C GLU A 96 -5.50 8.89 -17.20
N ARG A 97 -5.08 10.04 -16.65
CA ARG A 97 -5.97 11.18 -16.33
C ARG A 97 -6.90 11.58 -17.48
N ASP A 98 -6.41 11.53 -18.71
CA ASP A 98 -7.15 11.93 -19.92
C ASP A 98 -7.63 10.74 -20.77
N TYR A 99 -7.53 9.51 -20.27
CA TYR A 99 -7.90 8.33 -21.02
C TYR A 99 -9.43 8.18 -21.09
N SER A 100 -9.90 7.65 -22.23
CA SER A 100 -11.25 7.11 -22.34
C SER A 100 -11.40 5.87 -21.45
N ASP A 101 -12.65 5.47 -21.20
CA ASP A 101 -12.96 4.28 -20.41
C ASP A 101 -12.26 3.02 -20.93
N GLU A 102 -12.44 2.71 -22.22
CA GLU A 102 -11.80 1.58 -22.89
C GLU A 102 -10.27 1.62 -22.79
N ARG A 103 -9.67 2.81 -22.99
CA ARG A 103 -8.21 2.96 -22.94
C ARG A 103 -7.68 2.79 -21.52
N ALA A 104 -8.37 3.31 -20.51
CA ALA A 104 -7.99 3.16 -19.10
C ALA A 104 -8.13 1.71 -18.64
N MET A 105 -9.22 1.04 -18.99
CA MET A 105 -9.44 -0.39 -18.71
C MET A 105 -8.34 -1.26 -19.35
N LYS A 106 -8.00 -1.01 -20.63
CA LYS A 106 -6.93 -1.73 -21.32
C LYS A 106 -5.55 -1.47 -20.68
N SER A 107 -5.24 -0.22 -20.35
CA SER A 107 -3.98 0.17 -19.70
C SER A 107 -3.82 -0.53 -18.34
N CYS A 108 -4.88 -0.50 -17.52
CA CYS A 108 -4.98 -1.20 -16.25
C CYS A 108 -4.80 -2.72 -16.41
N LEU A 109 -5.49 -3.36 -17.36
CA LEU A 109 -5.37 -4.79 -17.58
C LEU A 109 -3.94 -5.20 -17.98
N GLU A 110 -3.27 -4.41 -18.83
CA GLU A 110 -1.87 -4.70 -19.20
C GLU A 110 -0.89 -4.51 -18.02
N SER A 111 -1.17 -3.57 -17.11
CA SER A 111 -0.44 -3.44 -15.84
C SER A 111 -0.61 -4.69 -14.97
N PHE A 112 -1.85 -5.15 -14.75
CA PHE A 112 -2.11 -6.38 -13.99
C PHE A 112 -1.50 -7.63 -14.63
N LYS A 113 -1.53 -7.75 -15.97
CA LYS A 113 -0.86 -8.86 -16.65
C LYS A 113 0.64 -8.86 -16.40
N GLU A 114 1.27 -7.68 -16.32
CA GLU A 114 2.67 -7.58 -15.98
C GLU A 114 2.95 -7.99 -14.53
N ASP A 115 2.11 -7.55 -13.59
CA ASP A 115 2.17 -8.00 -12.19
C ASP A 115 2.09 -9.53 -12.08
N ILE A 116 1.17 -10.15 -12.83
CA ILE A 116 1.00 -11.62 -12.85
C ILE A 116 2.23 -12.30 -13.44
N ARG A 117 2.82 -11.78 -14.53
CA ARG A 117 4.05 -12.32 -15.14
C ARG A 117 5.24 -12.24 -14.19
N ALA A 118 5.46 -11.06 -13.60
CA ALA A 118 6.52 -10.80 -12.63
C ALA A 118 6.32 -11.59 -11.34
N GLY A 119 5.09 -11.98 -11.06
CA GLY A 119 4.75 -12.98 -10.08
C GLY A 119 4.21 -12.45 -8.78
N PHE A 120 3.48 -11.34 -8.84
CA PHE A 120 2.72 -10.80 -7.73
C PHE A 120 1.73 -11.85 -7.19
N ASP A 121 1.61 -11.87 -5.87
CA ASP A 121 0.82 -12.83 -5.10
C ASP A 121 -0.64 -12.43 -4.95
N LEU A 122 -0.91 -11.12 -4.96
CA LEU A 122 -2.24 -10.55 -4.73
C LEU A 122 -2.47 -9.27 -5.53
N LEU A 123 -3.66 -9.15 -6.13
CA LEU A 123 -4.07 -7.97 -6.89
C LEU A 123 -5.28 -7.29 -6.23
N HIS A 124 -5.12 -6.03 -5.84
CA HIS A 124 -6.24 -5.18 -5.43
C HIS A 124 -6.92 -4.57 -6.67
N ILE A 125 -8.09 -5.10 -7.03
CA ILE A 125 -8.92 -4.61 -8.14
C ILE A 125 -9.82 -3.48 -7.63
N ASP A 126 -9.37 -2.24 -7.79
CA ASP A 126 -10.09 -1.04 -7.37
C ASP A 126 -10.51 -0.18 -8.57
N THR A 127 -11.77 -0.31 -8.98
CA THR A 127 -12.36 0.40 -10.11
C THR A 127 -13.24 1.58 -9.70
N SER A 128 -13.03 2.10 -8.48
CA SER A 128 -13.79 3.21 -7.92
C SER A 128 -13.60 4.55 -8.64
N LEU A 129 -12.52 4.69 -9.42
CA LEU A 129 -12.21 5.93 -10.14
C LEU A 129 -12.72 5.92 -11.59
N GLU A 130 -12.96 7.13 -12.09
CA GLU A 130 -13.07 7.46 -13.50
C GLU A 130 -12.52 8.85 -13.79
N ARG A 131 -12.50 9.26 -15.07
CA ARG A 131 -11.96 10.55 -15.50
C ARG A 131 -12.50 11.75 -14.70
N ALA A 132 -13.77 11.71 -14.31
CA ALA A 132 -14.45 12.80 -13.59
C ALA A 132 -14.40 12.67 -12.05
N GLY A 133 -13.63 11.73 -11.50
CA GLY A 133 -13.55 11.48 -10.06
C GLY A 133 -14.02 10.08 -9.71
N VAL A 134 -15.03 9.96 -8.84
CA VAL A 134 -15.57 8.67 -8.39
C VAL A 134 -16.59 8.14 -9.40
N ALA A 135 -16.43 6.88 -9.80
CA ALA A 135 -17.33 6.22 -10.73
C ALA A 135 -18.66 5.84 -10.05
N PRO A 136 -19.79 5.85 -10.79
CA PRO A 136 -21.04 5.27 -10.31
C PRO A 136 -20.83 3.79 -9.92
N ILE A 137 -21.41 3.38 -8.79
CA ILE A 137 -21.15 2.07 -8.19
C ILE A 137 -21.40 0.89 -9.15
N ASP A 138 -22.51 0.91 -9.91
CA ASP A 138 -22.83 -0.17 -10.86
C ASP A 138 -21.78 -0.31 -11.97
N LYS A 139 -21.23 0.83 -12.41
CA LYS A 139 -20.16 0.88 -13.41
C LYS A 139 -18.85 0.38 -12.82
N ALA A 140 -18.53 0.80 -11.59
CA ALA A 140 -17.36 0.32 -10.87
C ALA A 140 -17.40 -1.21 -10.67
N VAL A 141 -18.53 -1.76 -10.19
CA VAL A 141 -18.75 -3.21 -10.02
C VAL A 141 -18.61 -3.95 -11.35
N THR A 142 -19.17 -3.42 -12.43
CA THR A 142 -19.06 -4.05 -13.76
C THR A 142 -17.61 -4.14 -14.22
N ARG A 143 -16.86 -3.03 -14.16
CA ARG A 143 -15.43 -3.00 -14.49
C ARG A 143 -14.61 -3.92 -13.58
N LEU A 144 -14.95 -3.97 -12.29
CA LEU A 144 -14.26 -4.82 -11.32
C LEU A 144 -14.36 -6.28 -11.71
N VAL A 145 -15.58 -6.75 -11.98
CA VAL A 145 -15.84 -8.15 -12.34
C VAL A 145 -15.15 -8.51 -13.65
N GLU A 146 -15.17 -7.62 -14.64
CA GLU A 146 -14.47 -7.79 -15.91
C GLU A 146 -12.95 -7.95 -15.71
N LEU A 147 -12.30 -7.00 -15.03
CA LEU A 147 -10.86 -7.06 -14.77
C LEU A 147 -10.49 -8.27 -13.90
N TYR A 148 -11.31 -8.61 -12.91
CA TYR A 148 -11.11 -9.78 -12.07
C TYR A 148 -11.09 -11.06 -12.91
N ALA A 149 -12.06 -11.23 -13.80
CA ALA A 149 -12.17 -12.39 -14.69
C ALA A 149 -10.95 -12.49 -15.62
N GLU A 150 -10.62 -11.39 -16.31
CA GLU A 150 -9.48 -11.31 -17.22
C GLU A 150 -8.15 -11.62 -16.52
N CYS A 151 -7.94 -11.08 -15.31
CA CYS A 151 -6.74 -11.37 -14.51
C CYS A 151 -6.70 -12.84 -14.07
N HIS A 152 -7.84 -13.40 -13.65
CA HIS A 152 -7.94 -14.80 -13.24
C HIS A 152 -7.61 -15.75 -14.40
N ASP A 153 -8.21 -15.54 -15.56
CA ASP A 153 -8.00 -16.36 -16.75
C ASP A 153 -6.57 -16.23 -17.27
N PHE A 154 -6.02 -15.01 -17.28
CA PHE A 154 -4.62 -14.79 -17.65
C PHE A 154 -3.66 -15.49 -16.70
N ALA A 155 -3.84 -15.37 -15.37
CA ALA A 155 -3.01 -16.09 -14.40
C ALA A 155 -3.07 -17.61 -14.60
N ARG A 156 -4.27 -18.16 -14.82
CA ARG A 156 -4.45 -19.59 -15.10
C ARG A 156 -3.78 -20.03 -16.39
N SER A 157 -3.80 -19.19 -17.43
CA SER A 157 -3.10 -19.47 -18.70
C SER A 157 -1.58 -19.62 -18.52
N LEU A 158 -1.03 -18.99 -17.48
CA LEU A 158 0.38 -19.09 -17.09
C LEU A 158 0.64 -20.16 -16.02
N GLY A 159 -0.37 -20.95 -15.62
CA GLY A 159 -0.24 -21.93 -14.54
C GLY A 159 -0.03 -21.31 -13.16
N ARG A 160 -0.40 -20.03 -12.98
CA ARG A 160 -0.24 -19.29 -11.73
C ARG A 160 -1.55 -19.22 -10.95
N LEU A 161 -1.42 -19.14 -9.63
CA LEU A 161 -2.51 -18.76 -8.73
C LEU A 161 -2.23 -17.36 -8.22
N VAL A 162 -3.22 -16.48 -8.32
CA VAL A 162 -3.16 -15.11 -7.81
C VAL A 162 -4.35 -14.90 -6.87
N ARG A 163 -4.11 -14.21 -5.75
CA ARG A 163 -5.16 -13.81 -4.81
C ARG A 163 -5.72 -12.46 -5.24
N PHE A 164 -6.94 -12.18 -4.81
CA PHE A 164 -7.58 -10.90 -5.11
C PHE A 164 -8.01 -10.19 -3.86
N GLU A 165 -7.97 -8.88 -3.96
CA GLU A 165 -8.54 -7.94 -3.02
C GLU A 165 -9.47 -7.00 -3.79
N VAL A 166 -10.59 -6.64 -3.18
CA VAL A 166 -11.59 -5.76 -3.79
C VAL A 166 -12.01 -4.69 -2.80
N GLY A 167 -12.32 -3.51 -3.28
CA GLY A 167 -12.74 -2.40 -2.45
C GLY A 167 -13.30 -1.28 -3.30
N PHE A 168 -14.16 -0.47 -2.70
CA PHE A 168 -14.64 0.79 -3.27
C PHE A 168 -14.52 1.87 -2.20
N GLU A 169 -13.32 1.98 -1.60
CA GLU A 169 -13.11 2.89 -0.46
C GLU A 169 -13.49 4.32 -0.81
N ASP A 170 -14.37 4.88 0.00
CA ASP A 170 -14.48 6.33 0.11
C ASP A 170 -13.28 6.87 0.90
N GLN A 171 -12.73 8.00 0.47
CA GLN A 171 -11.63 8.71 1.14
C GLN A 171 -12.15 9.54 2.35
N GLY A 172 -13.27 9.11 2.94
CA GLY A 172 -13.91 9.70 4.10
C GLY A 172 -13.13 9.47 5.41
N ILE A 173 -13.67 10.00 6.51
CA ILE A 173 -13.10 9.81 7.86
C ILE A 173 -13.89 8.78 8.69
N ASP A 174 -15.15 8.52 8.34
CA ASP A 174 -16.05 7.65 9.08
C ASP A 174 -16.07 6.25 8.48
N PRO A 175 -16.25 5.19 9.29
CA PRO A 175 -16.40 3.84 8.77
C PRO A 175 -17.58 3.71 7.80
N ASP A 176 -17.46 2.77 6.86
CA ASP A 176 -18.55 2.44 5.96
C ASP A 176 -19.83 2.03 6.71
N CYS A 177 -20.98 2.46 6.17
CA CYS A 177 -22.28 2.00 6.65
C CYS A 177 -22.43 0.48 6.42
N PRO A 178 -22.64 -0.35 7.47
CA PRO A 178 -22.63 -1.80 7.32
C PRO A 178 -23.74 -2.36 6.43
N SER A 179 -24.93 -1.74 6.37
CA SER A 179 -26.00 -2.16 5.45
C SER A 179 -25.59 -1.98 4.00
N ASP A 180 -25.09 -0.80 3.66
CA ASP A 180 -24.76 -0.43 2.28
C ASP A 180 -23.54 -1.24 1.81
N PHE A 181 -22.57 -1.43 2.70
CA PHE A 181 -21.42 -2.29 2.46
C PHE A 181 -21.84 -3.75 2.20
N LYS A 182 -22.78 -4.29 3.00
CA LYS A 182 -23.29 -5.66 2.83
C LYS A 182 -23.94 -5.85 1.46
N ASP A 183 -24.79 -4.93 1.05
CA ASP A 183 -25.52 -5.02 -0.22
C ASP A 183 -24.55 -4.93 -1.41
N ARG A 184 -23.59 -4.00 -1.37
CA ARG A 184 -22.53 -3.87 -2.38
C ARG A 184 -21.68 -5.15 -2.48
N LEU A 185 -21.19 -5.65 -1.33
CA LEU A 185 -20.39 -6.88 -1.32
C LEU A 185 -21.19 -8.07 -1.85
N GLN A 186 -22.47 -8.17 -1.49
CA GLN A 186 -23.33 -9.25 -1.98
C GLN A 186 -23.49 -9.24 -3.50
N ASP A 187 -23.64 -8.07 -4.13
CA ASP A 187 -23.71 -7.97 -5.60
C ASP A 187 -22.39 -8.44 -6.25
N ILE A 188 -21.24 -7.97 -5.78
CA ILE A 188 -19.92 -8.39 -6.28
C ILE A 188 -19.78 -9.91 -6.19
N LEU A 189 -19.98 -10.47 -4.99
CA LEU A 189 -19.75 -11.90 -4.77
C LEU A 189 -20.71 -12.76 -5.59
N LYS A 190 -21.97 -12.33 -5.76
CA LYS A 190 -22.91 -13.02 -6.63
C LYS A 190 -22.39 -13.08 -8.07
N ARG A 191 -21.95 -11.96 -8.63
CA ARG A 191 -21.40 -11.91 -9.99
C ARG A 191 -20.14 -12.78 -10.14
N LEU A 192 -19.24 -12.78 -9.15
CA LEU A 192 -18.06 -13.65 -9.14
C LEU A 192 -18.44 -15.14 -9.10
N ILE A 193 -19.41 -15.52 -8.27
CA ILE A 193 -19.90 -16.90 -8.16
C ILE A 193 -20.58 -17.35 -9.47
N ASP A 194 -21.39 -16.50 -10.09
CA ASP A 194 -22.06 -16.78 -11.36
C ASP A 194 -21.03 -17.05 -12.48
N LEU A 195 -19.90 -16.36 -12.45
CA LEU A 195 -18.75 -16.57 -13.35
C LEU A 195 -17.79 -17.70 -12.90
N ARG A 196 -18.07 -18.36 -11.77
CA ARG A 196 -17.21 -19.41 -11.16
C ARG A 196 -15.79 -18.92 -10.84
N LEU A 197 -15.65 -17.64 -10.51
CA LEU A 197 -14.40 -17.04 -10.07
C LEU A 197 -14.16 -17.30 -8.58
N PRO A 198 -12.90 -17.30 -8.11
CA PRO A 198 -12.60 -17.40 -6.69
C PRO A 198 -13.18 -16.20 -5.93
N LEU A 199 -13.44 -16.38 -4.64
CA LEU A 199 -13.80 -15.26 -3.76
C LEU A 199 -12.55 -14.43 -3.43
N PRO A 200 -12.68 -13.10 -3.25
CA PRO A 200 -11.56 -12.26 -2.86
C PRO A 200 -11.03 -12.68 -1.48
N THR A 201 -9.70 -12.68 -1.32
CA THR A 201 -9.06 -12.96 -0.03
C THR A 201 -9.33 -11.84 0.97
N PHE A 202 -9.22 -10.60 0.50
CA PHE A 202 -9.50 -9.40 1.29
C PHE A 202 -10.60 -8.58 0.63
N VAL A 203 -11.41 -7.95 1.46
CA VAL A 203 -12.33 -6.88 1.09
C VAL A 203 -11.91 -5.65 1.87
N VAL A 204 -11.76 -4.55 1.17
CA VAL A 204 -11.39 -3.27 1.74
C VAL A 204 -12.65 -2.46 1.98
N ALA A 205 -12.76 -1.88 3.17
CA ALA A 205 -13.82 -0.96 3.56
C ALA A 205 -13.20 0.20 4.33
N GLN A 206 -13.84 1.36 4.31
CA GLN A 206 -13.41 2.46 5.17
C GLN A 206 -13.62 2.05 6.64
N THR A 207 -12.54 2.05 7.43
CA THR A 207 -12.54 1.61 8.84
C THR A 207 -12.40 2.75 9.84
N GLY A 208 -12.65 3.98 9.40
CA GLY A 208 -12.49 5.17 10.21
C GLY A 208 -11.03 5.62 10.31
N THR A 209 -10.24 5.38 9.27
CA THR A 209 -8.80 5.65 9.19
C THR A 209 -8.52 6.59 8.01
N LYS A 210 -7.78 7.67 8.26
CA LYS A 210 -7.41 8.62 7.21
C LYS A 210 -6.12 9.32 7.56
N VAL A 211 -5.20 9.39 6.61
CA VAL A 211 -3.92 10.07 6.80
C VAL A 211 -3.98 11.46 6.18
N VAL A 212 -3.62 12.47 6.97
CA VAL A 212 -3.39 13.84 6.50
C VAL A 212 -2.14 14.37 7.20
N GLU A 213 -1.23 14.94 6.43
CA GLU A 213 0.11 15.36 6.85
C GLU A 213 0.88 14.20 7.47
N LEU A 214 1.09 14.24 8.78
CA LEU A 214 1.88 13.29 9.56
C LEU A 214 1.07 12.67 10.71
N GLU A 215 -0.25 12.62 10.54
CA GLU A 215 -1.18 12.07 11.53
C GLU A 215 -2.34 11.30 10.88
N ASN A 216 -2.99 10.48 11.71
CA ASN A 216 -4.28 9.92 11.38
C ASN A 216 -5.38 10.87 11.87
N VAL A 217 -6.31 11.24 11.00
CA VAL A 217 -7.47 12.10 11.28
C VAL A 217 -8.80 11.35 11.13
N GLY A 218 -8.75 10.03 10.96
CA GLY A 218 -9.94 9.21 10.87
C GLY A 218 -10.74 9.19 12.18
N ALA A 219 -12.04 8.87 12.08
CA ALA A 219 -12.96 8.83 13.21
C ALA A 219 -12.48 7.92 14.36
N ILE A 220 -11.62 6.94 14.07
CA ILE A 220 -11.04 6.06 15.10
C ILE A 220 -10.30 6.85 16.16
N MET A 221 -9.71 8.00 15.80
CA MET A 221 -8.96 8.87 16.71
C MET A 221 -9.87 9.63 17.68
N ALA A 222 -11.08 9.99 17.23
CA ALA A 222 -12.04 10.76 18.02
C ALA A 222 -13.02 9.87 18.80
N ALA A 223 -13.46 8.77 18.18
CA ALA A 223 -14.57 7.93 18.64
C ALA A 223 -14.26 6.43 18.48
N PRO A 224 -13.21 5.89 19.15
CA PRO A 224 -12.76 4.51 18.94
C PRO A 224 -13.79 3.45 19.35
N ARG A 225 -14.76 3.76 20.23
CA ARG A 225 -15.79 2.80 20.65
C ARG A 225 -16.89 2.64 19.60
N GLU A 226 -17.30 3.75 19.01
CA GLU A 226 -18.30 3.83 17.96
C GLU A 226 -17.75 3.20 16.68
N VAL A 227 -16.52 3.55 16.31
CA VAL A 227 -15.81 2.94 15.18
C VAL A 227 -15.68 1.43 15.35
N ARG A 228 -15.32 0.96 16.56
CA ARG A 228 -15.26 -0.47 16.85
C ARG A 228 -16.56 -1.20 16.52
N HIS A 229 -17.71 -0.67 16.92
CA HIS A 229 -18.99 -1.32 16.66
C HIS A 229 -19.27 -1.47 15.16
N SER A 230 -19.07 -0.41 14.38
CA SER A 230 -19.25 -0.45 12.92
C SER A 230 -18.26 -1.41 12.26
N VAL A 231 -16.98 -1.35 12.63
CA VAL A 231 -15.93 -2.22 12.06
C VAL A 231 -16.15 -3.69 12.41
N GLU A 232 -16.65 -4.02 13.61
CA GLU A 232 -17.07 -5.39 13.97
C GLU A 232 -18.16 -5.92 13.03
N GLN A 233 -19.13 -5.09 12.65
CA GLN A 233 -20.18 -5.47 11.70
C GLN A 233 -19.61 -5.70 10.29
N LEU A 234 -18.75 -4.79 9.80
CA LEU A 234 -18.07 -4.93 8.52
C LEU A 234 -17.23 -6.21 8.44
N ALA A 235 -16.47 -6.51 9.50
CA ALA A 235 -15.64 -7.71 9.60
C ALA A 235 -16.50 -8.98 9.61
N ASN A 236 -17.62 -8.98 10.33
CA ASN A 236 -18.57 -10.10 10.35
C ASN A 236 -19.18 -10.34 8.97
N ILE A 237 -19.61 -9.28 8.28
CA ILE A 237 -20.16 -9.35 6.91
C ILE A 237 -19.16 -10.02 5.96
N CYS A 238 -17.88 -9.63 6.01
CA CYS A 238 -16.82 -10.24 5.20
C CYS A 238 -16.62 -11.72 5.56
N ARG A 239 -16.48 -12.01 6.85
CA ARG A 239 -16.18 -13.36 7.36
C ARG A 239 -17.26 -14.37 7.03
N GLU A 240 -18.53 -14.00 7.19
CA GLU A 240 -19.68 -14.83 6.81
C GLU A 240 -19.72 -15.18 5.32
N ARG A 241 -19.05 -14.37 4.49
CA ARG A 241 -18.96 -14.52 3.04
C ARG A 241 -17.63 -15.11 2.56
N GLY A 242 -16.76 -15.54 3.47
CA GLY A 242 -15.50 -16.20 3.14
C GLY A 242 -14.33 -15.26 2.80
N SER A 243 -14.46 -13.95 3.03
CA SER A 243 -13.39 -12.95 2.84
C SER A 243 -12.96 -12.32 4.16
N ALA A 244 -11.80 -11.68 4.20
CA ALA A 244 -11.35 -10.90 5.35
C ALA A 244 -11.49 -9.40 5.13
N LEU A 245 -11.84 -8.67 6.18
CA LEU A 245 -11.76 -7.21 6.17
C LEU A 245 -10.30 -6.76 6.27
N LYS A 246 -9.92 -5.78 5.45
CA LYS A 246 -8.64 -5.10 5.46
C LYS A 246 -8.83 -3.59 5.57
N ALA A 247 -8.03 -2.94 6.39
CA ALA A 247 -8.07 -1.50 6.62
C ALA A 247 -6.91 -0.81 5.90
N HIS A 248 -7.19 0.29 5.19
CA HIS A 248 -6.15 1.15 4.62
C HIS A 248 -5.84 2.34 5.54
N ASN A 249 -4.79 3.08 5.21
CA ASN A 249 -4.40 4.32 5.89
C ASN A 249 -4.21 4.15 7.41
N ALA A 250 -3.61 3.05 7.85
CA ALA A 250 -3.35 2.78 9.25
C ALA A 250 -2.10 3.53 9.78
N ASP A 251 -1.41 4.27 8.91
CA ASP A 251 -0.27 5.11 9.30
C ASP A 251 -0.61 6.03 10.47
N TYR A 252 0.42 6.29 11.28
CA TYR A 252 0.42 7.13 12.48
C TYR A 252 -0.55 6.69 13.60
N LEU A 253 -1.27 5.57 13.46
CA LEU A 253 -2.15 5.10 14.53
C LEU A 253 -1.36 4.68 15.79
N PRO A 254 -1.75 5.12 16.99
CA PRO A 254 -1.18 4.60 18.24
C PRO A 254 -1.50 3.10 18.42
N ALA A 255 -0.65 2.37 19.16
CA ALA A 255 -0.81 0.93 19.41
C ALA A 255 -2.20 0.55 19.96
N GLY A 256 -2.78 1.41 20.82
CA GLY A 256 -4.14 1.20 21.34
C GLY A 256 -5.22 1.20 20.25
N HIS A 257 -5.09 2.05 19.23
CA HIS A 257 -6.04 2.15 18.11
C HIS A 257 -5.84 1.00 17.11
N ILE A 258 -4.60 0.58 16.89
CA ILE A 258 -4.30 -0.66 16.13
C ILE A 258 -4.98 -1.87 16.79
N SER A 259 -4.88 -1.97 18.12
CA SER A 259 -5.56 -3.03 18.89
C SER A 259 -7.09 -2.95 18.79
N VAL A 260 -7.67 -1.75 18.66
CA VAL A 260 -9.10 -1.60 18.37
C VAL A 260 -9.46 -2.22 17.02
N LEU A 261 -8.74 -1.89 15.94
CA LEU A 261 -8.99 -2.48 14.62
C LEU A 261 -8.89 -4.01 14.64
N LYS A 262 -7.80 -4.55 15.20
CA LYS A 262 -7.59 -6.00 15.31
C LYS A 262 -8.71 -6.68 16.08
N ARG A 263 -9.07 -6.17 17.26
CA ARG A 263 -10.16 -6.75 18.08
C ARG A 263 -11.53 -6.62 17.43
N SER A 264 -11.69 -5.67 16.52
CA SER A 264 -12.90 -5.51 15.72
C SER A 264 -12.99 -6.52 14.57
N GLY A 265 -11.97 -7.38 14.37
CA GLY A 265 -11.97 -8.41 13.33
C GLY A 265 -11.31 -7.98 12.01
N VAL A 266 -10.65 -6.81 11.97
CA VAL A 266 -9.76 -6.45 10.86
C VAL A 266 -8.63 -7.47 10.79
N SER A 267 -8.45 -8.09 9.64
CA SER A 267 -7.46 -9.17 9.45
C SER A 267 -6.12 -8.67 8.94
N ALA A 268 -6.11 -7.53 8.26
CA ALA A 268 -4.89 -6.90 7.77
C ALA A 268 -5.01 -5.37 7.74
N ILE A 269 -3.89 -4.68 7.88
CA ILE A 269 -3.81 -3.22 7.77
C ILE A 269 -2.71 -2.81 6.80
N ASN A 270 -2.89 -1.68 6.11
CA ASN A 270 -1.87 -1.08 5.26
C ASN A 270 -1.25 0.16 5.91
N ILE A 271 0.07 0.27 5.82
CA ILE A 271 0.86 1.48 6.08
C ILE A 271 1.75 1.77 4.87
N ALA A 272 2.01 3.03 4.57
CA ALA A 272 2.88 3.40 3.46
C ALA A 272 3.61 4.73 3.71
N PRO A 273 2.95 5.90 3.66
CA PRO A 273 3.63 7.20 3.77
C PRO A 273 4.48 7.36 5.03
N GLU A 274 4.08 6.76 6.17
CA GLU A 274 4.88 6.83 7.41
C GLU A 274 6.28 6.22 7.24
N CYS A 275 6.41 5.14 6.47
CA CYS A 275 7.70 4.48 6.23
C CYS A 275 8.64 5.40 5.44
N GLY A 276 8.13 6.06 4.40
CA GLY A 276 8.89 7.02 3.59
C GLY A 276 9.27 8.27 4.39
N VAL A 277 8.40 8.75 5.27
CA VAL A 277 8.70 9.86 6.18
C VAL A 277 9.73 9.47 7.24
N ALA A 278 9.67 8.25 7.77
CA ALA A 278 10.65 7.75 8.74
C ALA A 278 12.07 7.77 8.16
N GLU A 279 12.24 7.29 6.92
CA GLU A 279 13.51 7.37 6.20
C GLU A 279 13.93 8.81 5.91
N THR A 280 12.99 9.64 5.44
CA THR A 280 13.25 11.07 5.15
C THR A 280 13.79 11.80 6.38
N ARG A 281 13.15 11.61 7.55
CA ARG A 281 13.59 12.19 8.82
C ARG A 281 14.97 11.68 9.22
N ALA A 282 15.22 10.37 9.07
CA ALA A 282 16.53 9.79 9.38
C ALA A 282 17.63 10.40 8.49
N PHE A 283 17.38 10.53 7.20
CA PHE A 283 18.32 11.15 6.27
C PHE A 283 18.62 12.61 6.64
N VAL A 284 17.60 13.41 6.95
CA VAL A 284 17.75 14.79 7.44
C VAL A 284 18.59 14.86 8.72
N CYS A 285 18.33 13.98 9.70
CA CYS A 285 19.11 13.91 10.93
C CYS A 285 20.58 13.58 10.66
N ILE A 286 20.85 12.59 9.79
CA ILE A 286 22.22 12.19 9.44
C ILE A 286 22.96 13.34 8.75
N LEU A 287 22.33 14.05 7.81
CA LEU A 287 22.95 15.21 7.17
C LEU A 287 23.34 16.30 8.19
N LYS A 288 22.49 16.54 9.20
CA LYS A 288 22.80 17.48 10.30
C LYS A 288 23.96 16.99 11.15
N GLU A 289 23.95 15.74 11.59
CA GLU A 289 25.01 15.14 12.42
C GLU A 289 26.38 15.13 11.73
N LEU A 290 26.39 14.96 10.40
CA LEU A 290 27.61 14.98 9.58
C LEU A 290 28.03 16.41 9.18
N ASN A 291 27.33 17.45 9.63
CA ASN A 291 27.54 18.85 9.25
C ASN A 291 27.48 19.11 7.73
N LEU A 292 26.61 18.37 7.02
CA LEU A 292 26.42 18.47 5.57
C LEU A 292 25.30 19.47 5.22
N GLY A 293 25.47 20.73 5.65
CA GLY A 293 24.44 21.78 5.50
C GLY A 293 24.01 22.05 4.06
N VAL A 294 24.94 22.04 3.11
CA VAL A 294 24.65 22.26 1.68
C VAL A 294 23.80 21.13 1.10
N GLN A 295 24.10 19.88 1.48
CA GLN A 295 23.36 18.69 1.04
C GLN A 295 21.96 18.69 1.66
N LEU A 296 21.84 19.09 2.93
CA LEU A 296 20.57 19.22 3.62
C LEU A 296 19.65 20.22 2.92
N GLU A 297 20.15 21.43 2.63
CA GLU A 297 19.38 22.48 1.95
C GLU A 297 18.91 22.00 0.57
N LYS A 298 19.82 21.43 -0.24
CA LYS A 298 19.49 20.88 -1.56
C LYS A 298 18.46 19.76 -1.51
N PHE A 299 18.51 18.91 -0.49
CA PHE A 299 17.55 17.83 -0.32
C PHE A 299 16.16 18.36 0.02
N LEU A 300 16.08 19.29 0.98
CA LEU A 300 14.81 19.88 1.39
C LEU A 300 14.18 20.68 0.26
N GLU A 301 14.98 21.47 -0.48
CA GLU A 301 14.55 22.19 -1.67
C GLU A 301 14.00 21.21 -2.72
N LEU A 302 14.77 20.18 -3.09
CA LEU A 302 14.35 19.17 -4.07
C LEU A 302 13.03 18.50 -3.67
N ALA A 303 12.87 18.12 -2.41
CA ALA A 303 11.66 17.48 -1.92
C ALA A 303 10.46 18.44 -1.91
N PHE A 304 10.67 19.69 -1.50
CA PHE A 304 9.63 20.72 -1.51
C PHE A 304 9.16 21.05 -2.94
N GLU A 305 10.08 21.25 -3.88
CA GLU A 305 9.81 21.57 -5.28
C GLU A 305 9.07 20.45 -6.02
N SER A 306 9.06 19.22 -5.50
CA SER A 306 8.34 18.10 -6.09
C SER A 306 6.81 18.27 -6.05
N LEU A 307 6.29 19.13 -5.17
CA LEU A 307 4.87 19.31 -4.88
C LEU A 307 4.11 18.04 -4.46
N ALA A 308 4.80 16.92 -4.24
CA ALA A 308 4.17 15.65 -3.89
C ALA A 308 3.51 15.67 -2.49
N TRP A 309 3.82 16.69 -1.68
CA TRP A 309 3.20 16.96 -0.39
C TRP A 309 1.77 17.54 -0.50
N GLU A 310 1.38 18.17 -1.63
CA GLU A 310 0.13 18.93 -1.75
C GLU A 310 -1.11 18.12 -1.36
N LYS A 311 -1.22 16.89 -1.87
CA LYS A 311 -2.38 16.01 -1.61
C LYS A 311 -2.51 15.57 -0.15
N TRP A 312 -1.42 15.70 0.63
CA TRP A 312 -1.38 15.30 2.03
C TRP A 312 -1.73 16.45 2.95
N MET A 313 -1.79 17.69 2.48
CA MET A 313 -1.94 18.83 3.38
C MET A 313 -3.37 19.02 3.85
N LYS A 314 -3.52 19.46 5.10
CA LYS A 314 -4.81 19.95 5.60
C LYS A 314 -5.18 21.26 4.89
N PRO A 315 -6.49 21.54 4.75
CA PRO A 315 -6.95 22.90 4.47
C PRO A 315 -6.38 23.87 5.51
N ASN A 316 -5.82 24.99 5.06
CA ASN A 316 -5.20 26.01 5.92
C ASN A 316 -4.07 25.48 6.82
N SER A 317 -3.30 24.50 6.34
CA SER A 317 -2.16 23.94 7.06
C SER A 317 -1.14 25.02 7.48
N GLU A 318 -0.69 24.95 8.74
CA GLU A 318 0.40 25.77 9.28
C GLU A 318 1.79 25.14 9.04
N ALA A 319 1.86 24.03 8.30
CA ALA A 319 3.12 23.37 7.99
C ALA A 319 4.11 24.33 7.33
N SER A 320 5.37 24.27 7.76
CA SER A 320 6.46 24.99 7.11
C SER A 320 6.87 24.30 5.81
N ASP A 321 7.69 24.97 5.00
CA ASP A 321 8.26 24.36 3.80
C ASP A 321 9.17 23.17 4.14
N ILE A 322 9.80 23.19 5.32
CA ILE A 322 10.56 22.05 5.83
C ILE A 322 9.64 20.87 6.15
N ASP A 323 8.48 21.10 6.76
CA ASP A 323 7.52 20.04 7.06
C ASP A 323 6.99 19.40 5.77
N ARG A 324 6.66 20.23 4.77
CA ARG A 324 6.26 19.80 3.43
C ARG A 324 7.35 18.99 2.73
N ALA A 325 8.60 19.45 2.80
CA ALA A 325 9.76 18.71 2.28
C ALA A 325 9.92 17.35 2.97
N ILE A 326 9.73 17.27 4.29
CA ILE A 326 9.80 16.01 5.04
C ILE A 326 8.69 15.04 4.63
N ILE A 327 7.46 15.53 4.41
CA ILE A 327 6.35 14.71 3.90
C ILE A 327 6.69 14.16 2.50
N ALA A 328 7.29 14.99 1.64
CA ALA A 328 7.55 14.65 0.24
C ALA A 328 8.90 13.94 -0.03
N GLY A 329 9.81 13.85 0.94
CA GLY A 329 11.20 13.42 0.68
C GLY A 329 11.32 12.07 -0.03
N HIS A 330 10.47 11.11 0.30
CA HIS A 330 10.49 9.78 -0.32
C HIS A 330 10.12 9.75 -1.80
N TYR A 331 9.42 10.77 -2.32
CA TYR A 331 9.09 10.86 -3.74
C TYR A 331 10.30 11.19 -4.61
N VAL A 332 11.37 11.74 -4.03
CA VAL A 332 12.55 12.18 -4.79
C VAL A 332 13.74 11.23 -4.68
N PHE A 333 13.62 10.13 -3.91
CA PHE A 333 14.71 9.16 -3.71
C PHE A 333 15.19 8.52 -5.02
N GLY A 334 14.31 8.33 -6.00
CA GLY A 334 14.67 7.80 -7.31
C GLY A 334 15.42 8.79 -8.23
N THR A 335 15.53 10.07 -7.86
CA THR A 335 16.08 11.11 -8.75
C THR A 335 17.61 11.17 -8.74
N GLU A 336 18.23 11.53 -9.87
CA GLU A 336 19.68 11.74 -9.95
C GLU A 336 20.18 12.81 -8.98
N ARG A 337 19.38 13.89 -8.77
CA ARG A 337 19.69 14.95 -7.81
C ARG A 337 19.79 14.39 -6.39
N TYR A 338 18.84 13.54 -5.98
CA TYR A 338 18.91 12.88 -4.67
C TYR A 338 20.11 11.93 -4.58
N GLN A 339 20.37 11.12 -5.62
CA GLN A 339 21.49 10.18 -5.59
C GLN A 339 22.84 10.90 -5.44
N ALA A 340 23.02 12.06 -6.07
CA ALA A 340 24.20 12.89 -5.86
C ALA A 340 24.34 13.38 -4.41
N ILE A 341 23.24 13.77 -3.76
CA ILE A 341 23.21 14.17 -2.35
C ILE A 341 23.53 12.97 -1.45
N LYS A 342 22.87 11.83 -1.68
CA LYS A 342 23.05 10.58 -0.93
C LYS A 342 24.49 10.09 -0.99
N ASN A 343 25.15 10.14 -2.16
CA ASN A 343 26.54 9.71 -2.32
C ASN A 343 27.53 10.50 -1.46
N VAL A 344 27.29 11.79 -1.24
CA VAL A 344 28.11 12.61 -0.33
C VAL A 344 27.90 12.18 1.12
N ALA A 345 26.65 11.98 1.52
CA ALA A 345 26.31 11.50 2.86
C ALA A 345 26.89 10.10 3.12
N ASP A 346 26.78 9.20 2.15
CA ASP A 346 27.32 7.83 2.22
C ASP A 346 28.84 7.82 2.38
N SER A 347 29.55 8.64 1.59
CA SER A 347 31.00 8.81 1.73
C SER A 347 31.41 9.35 3.10
N ALA A 348 30.60 10.22 3.70
CA ALA A 348 30.85 10.77 5.03
C ALA A 348 30.54 9.75 6.15
N CYS A 349 29.46 8.97 6.03
CA CYS A 349 29.18 7.82 6.90
C CYS A 349 30.30 6.79 6.85
N TYR A 350 30.77 6.43 5.65
CA TYR A 350 31.84 5.45 5.45
C TYR A 350 33.13 5.84 6.16
N LYS A 351 33.51 7.12 6.14
CA LYS A 351 34.67 7.66 6.88
C LYS A 351 34.56 7.49 8.40
N GLN A 352 33.33 7.35 8.93
CA GLN A 352 33.07 7.06 10.34
C GLN A 352 32.87 5.56 10.61
N GLY A 353 33.09 4.69 9.62
CA GLY A 353 32.85 3.24 9.75
C GLY A 353 31.37 2.86 9.85
N LYS A 354 30.47 3.69 9.31
CA LYS A 354 29.01 3.45 9.31
C LYS A 354 28.51 3.25 7.87
N SER A 355 27.47 2.45 7.71
CA SER A 355 26.71 2.34 6.45
C SER A 355 25.49 3.25 6.49
N LEU A 356 25.34 4.14 5.51
CA LEU A 356 24.18 5.02 5.44
C LEU A 356 22.88 4.23 5.28
N ASP A 357 22.86 3.25 4.37
CA ASP A 357 21.67 2.44 4.11
C ASP A 357 21.25 1.61 5.33
N GLU A 358 22.19 1.09 6.12
CA GLU A 358 21.84 0.39 7.37
C GLU A 358 21.18 1.32 8.41
N LEU A 359 21.65 2.58 8.51
CA LEU A 359 21.06 3.57 9.41
C LEU A 359 19.64 3.97 8.96
N LEU A 360 19.45 4.17 7.66
CA LEU A 360 18.16 4.50 7.07
C LEU A 360 17.18 3.33 7.20
N GLN A 361 17.59 2.12 6.82
CA GLN A 361 16.82 0.88 7.00
C GLN A 361 16.40 0.71 8.46
N SER A 362 17.32 0.87 9.42
CA SER A 362 17.01 0.75 10.84
C SER A 362 15.93 1.73 11.32
N ALA A 363 15.86 2.93 10.73
CA ALA A 363 14.81 3.90 11.05
C ALA A 363 13.44 3.46 10.54
N VAL A 364 13.40 2.88 9.34
CA VAL A 364 12.18 2.31 8.76
C VAL A 364 11.73 1.07 9.54
N GLU A 365 12.66 0.19 9.90
CA GLU A 365 12.37 -1.00 10.70
C GLU A 365 11.66 -0.65 12.01
N ARG A 366 12.17 0.34 12.76
CA ARG A 366 11.53 0.82 13.99
C ARG A 366 10.11 1.33 13.79
N SER A 367 9.83 1.97 12.65
CA SER A 367 8.48 2.44 12.31
C SER A 367 7.54 1.26 12.07
N ILE A 368 7.98 0.27 11.27
CA ILE A 368 7.19 -0.91 10.92
C ILE A 368 6.99 -1.85 12.14
N GLU A 369 8.03 -2.09 12.94
CA GLU A 369 7.98 -3.00 14.09
C GLU A 369 6.90 -2.60 15.10
N ARG A 370 6.61 -1.30 15.24
CA ARG A 370 5.52 -0.82 16.09
C ARG A 370 4.17 -1.42 15.70
N TYR A 371 3.93 -1.59 14.40
CA TYR A 371 2.73 -2.23 13.87
C TYR A 371 2.76 -3.74 14.03
N VAL A 372 3.91 -4.37 13.78
CA VAL A 372 4.08 -5.81 13.99
C VAL A 372 3.75 -6.19 15.43
N LEU A 373 4.32 -5.47 16.40
CA LEU A 373 4.09 -5.71 17.83
C LEU A 373 2.65 -5.43 18.23
N ALA A 374 2.08 -4.30 17.78
CA ALA A 374 0.71 -3.93 18.12
C ALA A 374 -0.35 -4.84 17.48
N PHE A 375 -0.08 -5.38 16.29
CA PHE A 375 -0.97 -6.32 15.60
C PHE A 375 -0.71 -7.78 16.01
N ALA A 376 0.43 -8.09 16.63
CA ALA A 376 0.69 -9.39 17.25
C ALA A 376 0.05 -9.51 18.65
N ALA A 377 0.08 -8.44 19.46
CA ALA A 377 -0.57 -8.33 20.77
C ALA A 377 -2.10 -8.44 20.69
#